data_AF-A0A067BNI6-F1
#
_entry.id   AF-A0A067BNI6-F1
#
_cell.length_a   1.000
_cell.length_b   1.000
_cell.length_c   1.000
_cell.angle_alpha   90.00
_cell.angle_beta   90.00
_cell.angle_gamma   90.00
#
_symmetry.space_group_name_H-M   'P 1'
#
loop_
_entity.id
_entity.type
_entity.pdbx_description
1 polymer ?
#
loop_
_entity_poly.entity_id
_entity_poly.type
_entity_poly.pdbx_seq_one_letter_code
_entity_poly.pdbx_strand_id
1 'polypeptide(L)'
;MFGFTSPSASIAMPWPPSADALPPLDLASPALDHARGTRNVYKFGGTSVGSPDRLFQLVSLVKAERGRVIAVVVSAMAKNTDLLLDAAALAAAGNIDAALLLIDRVQAITVQNANVTQTRILGDGHAS
;
A
#
# COMPACT_ATOMS: atom_id res chain seq x y z
N MET A 1 11.35 -12.47 21.93
CA MET A 1 9.92 -12.11 22.06
C MET A 1 9.76 -10.73 21.47
N PHE A 2 9.41 -10.62 20.18
CA PHE A 2 9.20 -9.32 19.53
C PHE A 2 7.79 -8.86 19.87
N GLY A 3 7.69 -7.86 20.76
CA GLY A 3 6.41 -7.26 21.13
C GLY A 3 5.87 -6.45 19.97
N PHE A 4 4.69 -6.83 19.47
CA PHE A 4 3.92 -5.99 18.56
C PHE A 4 3.44 -4.77 19.36
N THR A 5 4.19 -3.67 19.32
CA THR A 5 3.73 -2.41 19.91
C THR A 5 2.58 -1.93 19.05
N SER A 6 1.36 -2.05 19.57
CA SER A 6 0.16 -1.50 18.92
C SER A 6 0.42 -0.04 18.52
N PRO A 7 0.00 0.42 17.33
CA PRO A 7 0.08 1.82 16.92
C PRO A 7 -0.51 2.80 17.94
N SER A 8 -1.40 2.32 18.81
CA SER A 8 -1.98 3.08 19.94
C SER A 8 -0.94 3.52 20.99
N ALA A 9 0.11 2.72 21.21
CA ALA A 9 1.13 3.01 22.22
C ALA A 9 1.98 4.23 21.87
N SER A 10 2.14 4.54 20.58
CA SER A 10 2.93 5.68 20.08
C SER A 10 2.20 7.02 20.13
N ILE A 11 0.87 7.03 20.35
CA ILE A 11 0.02 8.23 20.21
C ILE A 11 -0.73 8.57 21.52
N ALA A 12 -0.44 7.86 22.61
CA ALA A 12 -1.10 8.03 23.91
C ALA A 12 -2.65 7.95 23.86
N MET A 13 -3.20 7.36 22.79
CA MET A 13 -4.63 7.03 22.73
C MET A 13 -4.80 5.58 23.17
N PRO A 14 -5.37 5.30 24.36
CA PRO A 14 -5.65 3.94 24.76
C PRO A 14 -6.63 3.32 23.76
N TRP A 15 -6.34 2.08 23.34
CA TRP A 15 -7.31 1.32 22.58
C TRP A 15 -8.58 1.16 23.42
N PRO A 16 -9.78 1.29 22.83
CA PRO A 16 -11.01 1.21 23.61
C PRO A 16 -11.13 -0.16 24.30
N PRO A 17 -11.55 -0.19 25.58
CA PRO A 17 -11.57 -1.42 26.38
C PRO A 17 -12.64 -2.43 25.93
N SER A 18 -13.65 -1.97 25.18
CA SER A 18 -14.72 -2.79 24.62
C SER A 18 -15.26 -2.15 23.33
N ALA A 19 -15.98 -2.93 22.53
CA ALA A 19 -16.66 -2.41 21.33
C ALA A 19 -17.72 -1.35 21.69
N ASP A 20 -18.36 -1.49 22.85
CA ASP A 20 -19.37 -0.54 23.36
C ASP A 20 -18.76 0.81 23.77
N ALA A 21 -17.44 0.86 24.00
CA ALA A 21 -16.71 2.08 24.31
C ALA A 21 -16.28 2.86 23.05
N LEU A 22 -16.47 2.29 21.85
CA LEU A 22 -16.22 3.01 20.61
C LEU A 22 -17.31 4.07 20.40
N PRO A 23 -16.94 5.30 20.03
CA PRO A 23 -17.93 6.26 19.55
C PRO A 23 -18.64 5.66 18.32
N PRO A 24 -19.94 5.94 18.12
CA PRO A 24 -20.65 5.47 16.95
C PRO A 24 -19.93 5.93 15.68
N LEU A 25 -19.53 4.97 14.86
CA LEU A 25 -18.81 5.22 13.62
C LEU A 25 -19.84 5.58 12.53
N ASP A 26 -20.16 6.87 12.41
CA ASP A 26 -21.00 7.37 11.33
C ASP A 26 -20.20 7.45 10.02
N LEU A 27 -20.01 6.29 9.38
CA LEU A 27 -19.32 6.18 8.09
C LEU A 27 -20.05 6.91 6.96
N ALA A 28 -21.34 7.21 7.14
CA ALA A 28 -22.15 7.97 6.19
C ALA A 28 -22.14 9.48 6.48
N SER A 29 -21.38 9.93 7.50
CA SER A 29 -21.36 11.33 7.89
C SER A 29 -20.94 12.21 6.70
N PRO A 30 -21.71 13.25 6.35
CA PRO A 30 -21.31 14.21 5.32
C PRO A 30 -20.05 15.02 5.71
N ALA A 31 -19.62 14.94 6.97
CA ALA A 31 -18.32 15.47 7.42
C ALA A 31 -17.13 14.63 6.95
N LEU A 32 -17.32 13.36 6.58
CA LEU A 32 -16.31 12.47 6.01
C LEU A 32 -16.21 12.63 4.48
N ASP A 33 -16.14 13.87 4.01
CA ASP A 33 -15.92 14.20 2.61
C ASP A 33 -14.44 14.52 2.37
N HIS A 34 -13.73 13.61 1.70
CA HIS A 34 -12.31 13.82 1.35
C HIS A 34 -12.07 15.09 0.52
N ALA A 35 -13.05 15.59 -0.23
CA ALA A 35 -12.92 16.83 -1.00
C ALA A 35 -12.88 18.09 -0.11
N ARG A 36 -13.43 18.00 1.11
CA ARG A 36 -13.50 19.10 2.09
C ARG A 36 -12.60 18.88 3.31
N GLY A 37 -12.18 17.64 3.55
CA GLY A 37 -11.33 17.26 4.65
C GLY A 37 -9.96 17.92 4.58
N THR A 38 -9.44 18.38 5.72
CA THR A 38 -8.10 18.98 5.83
C THR A 38 -7.02 17.96 6.19
N ARG A 39 -7.41 16.72 6.50
CA ARG A 39 -6.54 15.61 6.90
C ARG A 39 -7.08 14.28 6.36
N ASN A 40 -6.55 13.84 5.24
CA ASN A 40 -7.05 12.71 4.49
C ASN A 40 -6.06 11.54 4.45
N VAL A 41 -6.58 10.33 4.59
CA VAL A 41 -5.85 9.09 4.31
C VAL A 41 -6.27 8.57 2.95
N TYR A 42 -5.32 8.40 2.03
CA TYR A 42 -5.63 7.91 0.68
C TYR A 42 -5.23 6.45 0.59
N LYS A 43 -6.17 5.57 0.23
CA LYS A 43 -5.90 4.14 0.03
C LYS A 43 -6.00 3.77 -1.43
N PHE A 44 -4.98 3.09 -1.93
CA PHE A 44 -4.91 2.57 -3.30
C PHE A 44 -4.84 1.04 -3.30
N GLY A 45 -5.69 0.41 -4.12
CA GLY A 45 -5.69 -1.05 -4.30
C GLY A 45 -4.64 -1.52 -5.31
N GLY A 46 -4.49 -2.84 -5.44
CA GLY A 46 -3.46 -3.45 -6.31
C GLY A 46 -3.56 -3.07 -7.79
N THR A 47 -4.77 -2.77 -8.29
CA THR A 47 -4.99 -2.30 -9.66
C THR A 47 -4.50 -0.86 -9.87
N SER A 48 -4.62 0.00 -8.85
CA SER A 48 -4.13 1.38 -8.87
C SER A 48 -2.61 1.49 -8.77
N VAL A 49 -1.94 0.44 -8.31
CA VAL A 49 -0.47 0.35 -8.21
C VAL A 49 0.14 -0.67 -9.18
N GLY A 50 -0.68 -1.27 -10.05
CA GLY A 50 -0.30 -2.45 -10.82
C GLY A 50 0.44 -2.19 -12.14
N SER A 51 0.56 -0.92 -12.56
CA SER A 51 1.29 -0.55 -13.77
C SER A 51 1.95 0.82 -13.63
N PRO A 52 2.95 1.15 -14.48
CA PRO A 52 3.63 2.43 -14.42
C PRO A 52 2.71 3.63 -14.64
N ASP A 53 1.74 3.52 -15.57
CA ASP A 53 0.75 4.57 -15.82
C ASP A 53 -0.10 4.87 -14.58
N ARG A 54 -0.54 3.80 -13.90
CA ARG A 54 -1.39 3.92 -12.71
C ARG A 54 -0.61 4.48 -11.53
N LEU A 55 0.63 4.03 -11.33
CA LEU A 55 1.53 4.58 -10.32
C LEU A 55 1.84 6.06 -10.58
N PHE A 56 2.10 6.45 -11.82
CA PHE A 56 2.33 7.85 -12.17
C PHE A 56 1.11 8.73 -11.86
N GLN A 57 -0.09 8.28 -12.21
CA GLN A 57 -1.36 8.97 -11.89
C GLN A 57 -1.56 9.09 -10.37
N LEU A 58 -1.32 8.01 -9.63
CA LEU A 58 -1.40 7.97 -8.18
C LEU A 58 -0.44 8.98 -7.53
N VAL A 59 0.84 8.97 -7.91
CA VAL A 59 1.84 9.89 -7.37
C VAL A 59 1.48 11.35 -7.69
N SER A 60 0.98 11.61 -8.90
CA SER A 60 0.53 12.95 -9.31
C SER A 60 -0.66 13.44 -8.46
N LEU A 61 -1.64 12.57 -8.19
CA LEU A 61 -2.78 12.88 -7.33
C LEU A 61 -2.33 13.20 -5.90
N VAL A 62 -1.48 12.36 -5.31
CA VAL A 62 -0.95 12.58 -3.95
C VAL A 62 -0.14 13.87 -3.88
N LYS A 63 0.64 14.19 -4.92
CA LYS A 63 1.41 15.43 -4.99
C LYS A 63 0.51 16.67 -5.03
N ALA A 64 -0.58 16.64 -5.80
CA ALA A 64 -1.56 17.72 -5.86
C ALA A 64 -2.27 17.95 -4.52
N GLU A 65 -2.49 16.86 -3.76
CA GLU A 65 -3.23 16.86 -2.50
C GLU A 65 -2.34 16.94 -1.24
N ARG A 66 -1.03 17.17 -1.42
CA ARG A 66 -0.02 17.04 -0.35
C ARG A 66 -0.33 17.84 0.92
N GLY A 67 -0.97 18.99 0.80
CA GLY A 67 -1.34 19.82 1.96
C GLY A 67 -2.42 19.20 2.86
N ARG A 68 -3.18 18.22 2.35
CA ARG A 68 -4.28 17.56 3.05
C ARG A 68 -4.02 16.08 3.32
N VAL A 69 -3.08 15.43 2.62
CA VAL A 69 -2.79 14.00 2.80
C VAL A 69 -1.92 13.75 4.03
N ILE A 70 -2.45 13.01 5.01
CA ILE A 70 -1.70 12.59 6.20
C ILE A 70 -0.99 11.25 6.01
N ALA A 71 -1.55 10.37 5.18
CA ALA A 71 -1.01 9.05 4.91
C ALA A 71 -1.48 8.53 3.55
N VAL A 72 -0.61 7.75 2.91
CA VAL A 72 -0.94 6.97 1.72
C VAL A 72 -0.78 5.50 2.05
N VAL A 73 -1.86 4.73 1.90
CA VAL A 73 -1.89 3.29 2.14
C VAL A 73 -1.98 2.58 0.80
N VAL A 74 -1.05 1.67 0.53
CA VAL A 74 -1.01 0.92 -0.73
C VAL A 74 -1.12 -0.57 -0.47
N SER A 75 -1.82 -1.27 -1.38
CA SER A 75 -1.72 -2.73 -1.50
C SER A 75 -0.49 -3.14 -2.30
N ALA A 76 -0.18 -4.43 -2.36
CA ALA A 76 0.84 -4.95 -3.27
C ALA A 76 0.46 -4.71 -4.75
N MET A 77 1.45 -4.63 -5.64
CA MET A 77 1.23 -4.37 -7.06
C MET A 77 0.56 -5.56 -7.76
N ALA A 78 -0.52 -5.29 -8.50
CA ALA A 78 -1.20 -6.30 -9.33
C ALA A 78 -1.52 -7.60 -8.56
N LYS A 79 -1.03 -8.75 -9.04
CA LYS A 79 -1.24 -10.08 -8.45
C LYS A 79 -0.12 -10.53 -7.50
N ASN A 80 0.74 -9.62 -7.06
CA ASN A 80 1.91 -10.00 -6.25
C ASN A 80 1.54 -10.73 -4.97
N THR A 81 0.43 -10.37 -4.32
CA THR A 81 -0.04 -11.10 -3.13
C THR A 81 -0.29 -12.57 -3.43
N ASP A 82 -1.02 -12.87 -4.51
CA ASP A 82 -1.32 -14.25 -4.91
C ASP A 82 -0.04 -15.02 -5.24
N LEU A 83 0.86 -14.40 -6.02
CA LEU A 83 2.15 -15.01 -6.39
C LEU A 83 3.02 -15.33 -5.15
N LEU A 84 3.03 -14.46 -4.15
CA LEU A 84 3.77 -14.68 -2.91
C LEU A 84 3.17 -15.82 -2.08
N LEU A 85 1.84 -15.90 -2.02
CA LEU A 85 1.14 -16.99 -1.32
C LEU A 85 1.39 -18.33 -2.01
N ASP A 86 1.31 -18.37 -3.34
CA ASP A 86 1.57 -19.55 -4.15
C ASP A 86 3.04 -20.00 -4.00
N ALA A 87 3.99 -19.06 -4.00
CA ALA A 87 5.41 -19.35 -3.78
C ALA A 87 5.65 -19.95 -2.39
N ALA A 88 5.03 -19.38 -1.35
CA ALA A 88 5.13 -19.89 0.01
C ALA A 88 4.57 -21.32 0.13
N ALA A 89 3.44 -21.60 -0.54
CA ALA A 89 2.85 -22.94 -0.56
C ALA A 89 3.75 -23.97 -1.26
N LEU A 90 4.33 -23.61 -2.42
CA LEU A 90 5.27 -24.48 -3.14
C LEU A 90 6.54 -24.75 -2.32
N ALA A 91 7.08 -23.72 -1.66
CA ALA A 91 8.24 -23.86 -0.80
C ALA A 91 7.96 -24.79 0.39
N ALA A 92 6.79 -24.65 1.03
CA ALA A 92 6.36 -25.51 2.12
C ALA A 92 6.19 -26.99 1.68
N ALA A 93 5.84 -27.22 0.42
CA ALA A 93 5.75 -28.56 -0.18
C ALA A 93 7.11 -29.12 -0.66
N GLY A 94 8.21 -28.39 -0.46
CA GLY A 94 9.55 -28.78 -0.91
C GLY A 94 9.83 -28.55 -2.40
N ASN A 95 8.90 -27.93 -3.13
CA ASN A 95 9.08 -27.60 -4.55
C ASN A 95 9.77 -26.23 -4.71
N ILE A 96 11.06 -26.19 -4.34
CA ILE A 96 11.83 -24.95 -4.25
C ILE A 96 12.00 -24.27 -5.60
N ASP A 97 12.30 -25.02 -6.67
CA ASP A 97 12.51 -24.46 -8.00
C ASP A 97 11.24 -23.74 -8.51
N ALA A 98 10.07 -24.33 -8.34
CA ALA A 98 8.81 -23.71 -8.73
C ALA A 98 8.48 -22.47 -7.89
N ALA A 99 8.80 -22.50 -6.59
CA ALA A 99 8.63 -21.33 -5.72
C ALA A 99 9.52 -20.17 -6.18
N LEU A 100 10.79 -20.43 -6.51
CA LEU A 100 11.73 -19.42 -6.99
C LEU A 100 11.26 -18.77 -8.29
N LEU A 101 10.69 -19.53 -9.23
CA LEU A 101 10.12 -18.97 -10.46
C LEU A 101 8.99 -17.96 -10.20
N LEU A 102 8.18 -18.18 -9.16
CA LEU A 102 7.13 -17.22 -8.77
C LEU A 102 7.72 -15.98 -8.13
N ILE A 103 8.78 -16.11 -7.33
CA ILE A 103 9.52 -14.98 -6.75
C ILE A 103 10.16 -14.12 -7.85
N ASP A 104 10.77 -14.75 -8.86
CA ASP A 104 11.34 -14.04 -10.02
C ASP A 104 10.27 -13.22 -10.74
N ARG A 105 9.04 -13.77 -10.86
CA ARG A 105 7.91 -13.04 -11.44
C ARG A 105 7.46 -11.85 -10.59
N VAL A 106 7.43 -12.00 -9.27
CA VAL A 106 7.13 -10.90 -8.34
C VAL A 106 8.17 -9.79 -8.49
N GLN A 107 9.46 -10.16 -8.52
CA GLN A 107 10.55 -9.21 -8.70
C GLN A 107 10.43 -8.48 -10.04
N ALA A 108 10.22 -9.21 -11.14
CA ALA A 108 10.08 -8.64 -12.47
C ALA A 108 8.96 -7.58 -12.52
N ILE A 109 7.76 -7.91 -12.05
CA ILE A 109 6.61 -6.98 -12.03
C ILE A 109 6.93 -5.75 -11.18
N THR A 110 7.46 -5.96 -9.98
CA THR A 110 7.64 -4.88 -9.00
C THR A 110 8.75 -3.92 -9.40
N VAL A 111 9.93 -4.46 -9.75
CA VAL A 111 11.10 -3.66 -10.10
C VAL A 111 10.89 -2.95 -11.44
N GLN A 112 10.35 -3.64 -12.45
CA GLN A 112 10.04 -3.01 -13.73
C GLN A 112 9.05 -1.84 -13.55
N ASN A 113 7.95 -2.07 -12.82
CA ASN A 113 6.96 -1.02 -12.61
C ASN A 113 7.53 0.17 -11.84
N ALA A 114 8.32 -0.08 -10.80
CA ALA A 114 8.97 0.96 -10.02
C ALA A 114 9.94 1.79 -10.88
N ASN A 115 10.84 1.15 -11.61
CA ASN A 115 11.86 1.81 -12.41
C ASN A 115 11.23 2.66 -13.53
N VAL A 116 10.29 2.09 -14.29
CA VAL A 116 9.60 2.83 -15.36
C VAL A 116 8.83 4.03 -14.80
N THR A 117 8.18 3.85 -13.64
CA THR A 117 7.49 4.97 -12.97
C THR A 117 8.48 6.05 -12.55
N GLN A 118 9.62 5.67 -11.95
CA GLN A 118 10.66 6.59 -11.50
C GLN A 118 11.20 7.42 -12.66
N THR A 119 11.58 6.79 -13.78
CA THR A 119 12.04 7.49 -14.98
C THR A 119 11.01 8.48 -15.47
N ARG A 120 9.72 8.12 -15.46
CA ARG A 120 8.64 9.02 -15.88
C ARG A 120 8.45 10.22 -14.95
N ILE A 121 8.68 10.05 -13.64
CA ILE A 121 8.54 11.13 -12.66
C ILE A 121 9.78 12.05 -12.68
N LEU A 122 10.98 11.48 -12.73
CA LEU A 122 12.24 12.21 -12.53
C LEU A 122 12.96 12.61 -13.83
N GLY A 123 12.54 12.07 -14.97
CA GLY A 123 13.26 12.15 -16.24
C GLY A 123 14.49 11.25 -16.30
N ASP A 124 15.10 11.15 -17.47
CA ASP A 124 16.18 10.18 -17.78
C ASP A 124 17.51 10.40 -17.04
N GLY A 125 17.62 11.49 -16.25
CA GLY A 125 18.87 11.89 -15.56
C GLY A 125 19.05 11.40 -14.12
N HIS A 126 18.10 10.62 -13.58
CA HIS A 126 18.11 10.16 -12.17
C HIS A 126 18.06 8.63 -12.01
N ALA A 127 18.37 7.87 -13.07
CA ALA A 127 18.54 6.43 -12.96
C ALA A 127 19.76 6.13 -12.07
N SER A 128 19.51 5.46 -10.93
CA SER A 128 20.55 4.95 -10.02
C SER A 128 21.18 3.68 -10.58
#